data_AF-A0A967BJ41-F1
#
_entry.id   AF-A0A967BJ41-F1
#
_cell.length_a   1.000
_cell.length_b   1.000
_cell.length_c   1.000
_cell.angle_alpha   90.00
_cell.angle_beta   90.00
_cell.angle_gamma   90.00
#
_symmetry.space_group_name_H-M   'P 1'
#
loop_
_entity.id
_entity.type
_entity.pdbx_description
1 polymer ?
#
loop_
_entity_poly.entity_id
_entity_poly.type
_entity_poly.pdbx_seq_one_letter_code
_entity_poly.pdbx_strand_id
1 'polypeptide(L)' 'GTTSNRRLAKHLGVSENTVKFHVRNILDKLHLHNRAQVVAYALRTRLVDSPPPEAD' A
#
# COMPACT_ATOMS: atom_id res chain seq x y z
N GLY A 1 7.77 4.34 6.01
CA GLY A 1 7.54 5.63 5.34
C GLY A 1 6.44 5.52 4.28
N THR A 2 5.64 6.56 4.07
CA THR A 2 4.57 6.57 3.05
C THR A 2 5.16 6.73 1.65
N THR A 3 5.29 5.64 0.90
CA THR A 3 5.66 5.69 -0.52
C THR A 3 4.60 6.45 -1.32
N SER A 4 5.00 7.53 -2.01
CA SER A 4 4.12 8.27 -2.93
C SER A 4 3.65 7.38 -4.08
N ASN A 5 2.40 7.55 -4.51
CA ASN A 5 1.84 6.85 -5.68
C ASN A 5 2.70 7.04 -6.93
N ARG A 6 3.36 8.19 -7.08
CA ARG A 6 4.30 8.46 -8.17
C ARG A 6 5.52 7.54 -8.16
N ARG A 7 6.14 7.39 -6.98
CA ARG A 7 7.31 6.52 -6.82
C ARG A 7 6.91 5.06 -7.04
N LEU A 8 5.77 4.64 -6.49
CA LEU A 8 5.26 3.29 -6.66
C LEU A 8 4.90 2.98 -8.13
N ALA A 9 4.26 3.92 -8.82
CA ALA A 9 3.94 3.81 -10.24
C ALA A 9 5.20 3.63 -11.09
N LYS A 10 6.25 4.45 -10.85
CA LYS A 10 7.54 4.33 -11.53
C LYS A 10 8.20 2.97 -11.27
N HIS A 11 8.19 2.50 -10.02
CA HIS A 11 8.79 1.21 -9.66
C HIS A 11 8.07 0.02 -10.30
N LEU A 12 6.73 0.08 -10.38
CA LEU A 12 5.89 -1.00 -10.93
C LEU A 12 5.69 -0.91 -12.46
N GLY A 13 6.16 0.14 -13.13
CA GLY A 13 5.95 0.33 -14.57
C GLY A 13 4.50 0.61 -14.96
N VAL A 14 3.71 1.21 -14.06
CA VAL A 14 2.28 1.52 -14.28
C VAL A 14 1.98 3.01 -14.12
N SER A 15 0.77 3.45 -14.45
CA SER A 15 0.36 4.84 -14.22
C SER A 15 0.05 5.11 -12.74
N GLU A 16 0.17 6.37 -12.29
CA GLU A 16 -0.29 6.78 -10.95
C GLU A 16 -1.78 6.47 -10.73
N ASN A 17 -2.60 6.56 -11.78
CA ASN A 17 -4.04 6.26 -11.71
C ASN A 17 -4.29 4.77 -11.48
N THR A 18 -3.48 3.90 -12.08
CA THR A 18 -3.52 2.45 -11.83
C THR A 18 -3.21 2.15 -10.37
N VAL A 19 -2.21 2.80 -9.79
CA VAL A 19 -1.91 2.68 -8.34
C VAL A 19 -3.09 3.13 -7.49
N LYS A 20 -3.67 4.31 -7.76
CA LYS A 20 -4.85 4.82 -7.02
C LYS A 20 -6.04 3.86 -7.12
N PHE A 21 -6.27 3.28 -8.29
CA PHE A 21 -7.33 2.28 -8.51
C PHE A 21 -7.12 1.05 -7.65
N HIS A 22 -5.92 0.48 -7.62
CA HIS A 22 -5.62 -0.68 -6.78
C HIS A 22 -5.75 -0.37 -5.28
N VAL A 23 -5.26 0.80 -4.83
CA VAL A 23 -5.41 1.22 -3.43
C VAL A 23 -6.89 1.30 -3.04
N ARG A 24 -7.75 1.88 -3.88
CA ARG A 24 -9.20 1.94 -3.63
C ARG A 24 -9.80 0.53 -3.54
N ASN A 25 -9.49 -0.36 -4.50
CA ASN A 25 -10.02 -1.72 -4.48
C ASN A 25 -9.58 -2.52 -3.24
N ILE A 26 -8.34 -2.32 -2.75
CA ILE A 26 -7.87 -2.97 -1.52
C ILE A 26 -8.66 -2.47 -0.32
N LEU A 27 -8.88 -1.15 -0.23
CA LEU A 27 -9.69 -0.54 0.84
C LEU A 27 -11.12 -1.08 0.82
N ASP A 28 -11.75 -1.11 -0.35
CA ASP A 28 -13.13 -1.58 -0.51
C ASP A 28 -13.27 -3.06 -0.13
N LYS A 29 -12.36 -3.92 -0.62
CA LYS A 29 -12.37 -5.38 -0.32
C LYS A 29 -12.13 -5.70 1.14
N LEU A 30 -11.38 -4.86 1.86
CA LEU A 30 -11.08 -5.04 3.28
C LEU A 30 -11.99 -4.23 4.20
N HIS A 31 -12.93 -3.47 3.63
CA HIS A 31 -13.78 -2.52 4.37
C HIS A 31 -12.98 -1.53 5.23
N LEU A 32 -11.90 -0.97 4.67
CA LEU A 32 -11.01 -0.02 5.32
C LEU A 32 -11.12 1.37 4.67
N HIS A 33 -10.74 2.41 5.41
CA HIS A 33 -10.93 3.81 5.01
C HIS A 33 -9.64 4.51 4.57
N ASN A 34 -8.47 4.02 4.97
CA ASN A 34 -7.20 4.66 4.59
C ASN A 34 -6.03 3.68 4.53
N ARG A 35 -4.94 4.14 3.90
CA ARG A 35 -3.72 3.35 3.69
C ARG A 35 -3.06 2.90 4.99
N ALA A 36 -3.13 3.69 6.06
CA ALA A 36 -2.54 3.30 7.35
C ALA A 36 -3.27 2.09 7.94
N GLN A 37 -4.59 2.02 7.80
CA GLN A 37 -5.37 0.84 8.19
C GLN A 37 -5.00 -0.40 7.36
N VAL A 38 -4.73 -0.25 6.06
CA VAL A 38 -4.27 -1.37 5.21
C VAL A 38 -2.92 -1.90 5.71
N VAL A 39 -1.98 -1.01 6.04
CA VAL A 39 -0.67 -1.41 6.59
C VAL A 39 -0.85 -2.13 7.93
N ALA A 40 -1.65 -1.58 8.84
CA ALA A 40 -1.92 -2.21 10.13
C ALA A 40 -2.61 -3.57 9.98
N TYR A 41 -3.56 -3.69 9.04
CA TYR A 41 -4.21 -4.96 8.71
C TYR A 41 -3.18 -5.98 8.21
N ALA A 42 -2.36 -5.61 7.23
CA ALA A 42 -1.38 -6.52 6.62
C ALA A 42 -0.34 -7.02 7.62
N LEU A 43 0.10 -6.17 8.56
CA LEU A 43 1.01 -6.59 9.64
C LEU A 43 0.31 -7.52 10.65
N ARG A 44 -0.92 -7.18 11.08
CA ARG A 44 -1.68 -8.00 12.04
C ARG A 44 -2.00 -9.38 11.48
N THR A 45 -2.31 -9.48 10.20
CA THR A 45 -2.66 -10.75 9.53
C THR A 45 -1.45 -11.49 8.98
N ARG A 46 -0.23 -10.96 9.17
CA ARG A 46 1.01 -11.51 8.59
C ARG A 46 0.94 -11.70 7.07
N LEU A 47 0.23 -10.80 6.38
CA LEU A 47 0.17 -10.75 4.93
C LEU A 47 1.47 -10.18 4.34
N VAL A 48 2.16 -9.36 5.12
CA VAL A 48 3.49 -8.83 4.80
C VAL A 48 4.35 -8.94 6.06
N ASP A 49 5.64 -9.18 5.87
CA ASP A 49 6.60 -9.08 6.95
C ASP A 49 6.74 -7.64 7.41
N SER A 50 7.11 -7.44 8.68
CA SER A 50 7.52 -6.12 9.14
C SER A 50 8.65 -5.65 8.24
N PRO A 51 8.58 -4.42 7.68
CA PRO A 51 9.70 -3.91 6.90
C PRO A 51 10.96 -3.97 7.77
N PRO A 52 12.13 -4.32 7.19
CA PRO A 52 13.39 -4.26 7.92
C PRO A 52 13.57 -2.85 8.49
N PRO A 53 14.20 -2.71 9.67
CA PRO A 53 14.27 -1.44 10.41
C PRO A 53 15.01 -0.29 9.67
N GLU A 54 15.50 -0.49 8.45
CA GLU A 54 16.26 0.48 7.67
C GLU A 54 15.86 0.42 6.19
N ALA A 55 14.91 1.26 5.77
CA ALA A 55 14.72 1.61 4.37
C ALA A 55 13.91 2.92 4.30
N ASP A 56 14.61 4.03 4.50
CA ASP A 56 14.18 5.36 4.09
C ASP A 56 14.51 5.61 2.60
#